data_AF-A0A937BPA7-F1
#
_entry.id   AF-A0A937BPA7-F1
#
_cell.length_a   1.000
_cell.length_b   1.000
_cell.length_c   1.000
_cell.angle_alpha   90.00
_cell.angle_beta   90.00
_cell.angle_gamma   90.00
#
_symmetry.space_group_name_H-M   'P 1'
#
loop_
_entity.id
_entity.type
_entity.pdbx_description
1 polymer ?
#
loop_
_entity_poly.entity_id
_entity_poly.type
_entity_poly.pdbx_seq_one_letter_code
_entity_poly.pdbx_strand_id
1 'polypeptide(L)'
;MRQARAGITGLSPTDKVAKALLVETRMNGNADFPTPTPTLVELKNGREALETAITEAAGGDHAKVFARQKAEAAVDDLLVRMALYVSNTAA
;
A
#
# COMPACT_ATOMS: atom_id res chain seq x y z
N MET A 1 8.25 8.88 11.01
CA MET A 1 8.64 7.59 11.62
C MET A 1 7.82 6.40 11.10
N ARG A 2 6.48 6.45 11.06
CA ARG A 2 5.64 5.31 10.64
C ARG A 2 5.89 4.83 9.20
N GLN A 3 5.93 5.74 8.22
CA GLN A 3 6.20 5.40 6.82
C GLN A 3 7.65 4.94 6.55
N ALA A 4 8.62 5.41 7.34
CA ALA A 4 10.01 5.00 7.22
C ALA A 4 10.19 3.52 7.57
N ARG A 5 9.45 3.02 8.59
CA ARG A 5 9.44 1.59 8.94
C ARG A 5 8.82 0.72 7.86
N ALA A 6 7.83 1.22 7.13
CA ALA A 6 7.26 0.55 5.96
C ALA A 6 8.14 0.65 4.70
N GLY A 7 9.17 1.51 4.72
CA GLY A 7 10.06 1.74 3.58
C GLY A 7 9.34 2.37 2.39
N ILE A 8 8.37 3.26 2.64
CA ILE A 8 7.56 3.94 1.61
C ILE A 8 7.80 5.44 1.52
N THR A 9 8.68 5.98 2.35
CA THR A 9 9.04 7.40 2.34
C THR A 9 9.76 7.76 1.05
N GLY A 10 9.26 8.78 0.33
CA GLY A 10 9.85 9.26 -0.93
C GLY A 10 9.54 8.41 -2.16
N LEU A 11 8.76 7.33 -2.03
CA LEU A 11 8.32 6.54 -3.17
C LEU A 11 7.25 7.28 -3.97
N SER A 12 7.30 7.15 -5.30
CA SER A 12 6.23 7.64 -6.17
C SER A 12 4.95 6.79 -6.01
N PRO A 13 3.78 7.28 -6.45
CA PRO A 13 2.54 6.49 -6.43
C PRO A 13 2.70 5.13 -7.13
N THR A 14 3.41 5.09 -8.26
CA THR A 14 3.69 3.85 -9.00
C THR A 14 4.62 2.92 -8.22
N ASP A 15 5.64 3.45 -7.55
CA ASP A 15 6.53 2.63 -6.72
C ASP A 15 5.80 2.07 -5.50
N LYS A 16 4.83 2.81 -4.96
CA LYS A 16 3.96 2.33 -3.88
C LYS A 16 3.05 1.19 -4.34
N VAL A 17 2.53 1.24 -5.57
CA VAL A 17 1.80 0.11 -6.19
C VAL A 17 2.70 -1.12 -6.29
N ALA A 18 3.92 -0.98 -6.80
CA ALA A 18 4.89 -2.07 -6.91
C ALA A 18 5.26 -2.64 -5.52
N LYS A 19 5.43 -1.76 -4.52
CA LYS A 19 5.69 -2.17 -3.13
C LYS A 19 4.52 -2.94 -2.54
N ALA A 20 3.28 -2.50 -2.75
CA ALA A 20 2.08 -3.20 -2.31
C ALA A 20 2.01 -4.61 -2.92
N LEU A 21 2.25 -4.74 -4.22
CA LEU A 21 2.29 -6.05 -4.89
C LEU A 21 3.37 -6.99 -4.32
N LEU A 22 4.56 -6.45 -4.02
CA LEU A 22 5.64 -7.21 -3.39
C LEU A 22 5.23 -7.72 -2.00
N VAL A 23 4.58 -6.88 -1.19
CA VAL A 23 4.10 -7.25 0.15
C VAL A 23 3.00 -8.30 0.05
N GLU A 24 2.02 -8.12 -0.86
CA GLU A 24 0.98 -9.11 -1.15
C GLU A 24 1.59 -10.48 -1.47
N THR A 25 2.59 -10.52 -2.35
CA THR A 25 3.26 -11.76 -2.78
C THR A 25 4.03 -12.43 -1.63
N ARG A 26 4.67 -11.65 -0.76
CA ARG A 26 5.48 -12.18 0.35
C ARG A 26 4.64 -12.66 1.54
N MET A 27 3.46 -12.09 1.72
CA MET A 27 2.56 -12.46 2.81
C MET A 27 1.61 -13.58 2.39
N ASN A 28 1.35 -13.74 1.09
CA ASN A 28 0.49 -14.80 0.60
C ASN A 28 1.10 -16.19 0.86
N GLY A 29 0.36 -17.03 1.60
CA GLY A 29 0.81 -18.38 1.96
C GLY A 29 1.97 -18.41 2.96
N ASN A 30 2.28 -17.28 3.62
CA ASN A 30 3.35 -17.23 4.61
C ASN A 30 2.86 -17.78 5.96
N ALA A 31 3.42 -18.92 6.37
CA ALA A 31 3.06 -19.58 7.63
C ALA A 31 3.50 -18.82 8.88
N ASP A 32 4.54 -17.99 8.78
CA ASP A 32 5.03 -17.15 9.89
C ASP A 32 4.05 -16.02 10.22
N PHE A 33 3.19 -15.66 9.26
CA PHE A 33 2.22 -14.58 9.35
C PHE A 33 0.83 -15.02 8.88
N PRO A 34 0.17 -15.94 9.62
CA PRO A 34 -1.06 -16.60 9.16
C PRO A 34 -2.28 -15.67 9.13
N THR A 35 -2.23 -14.54 9.83
CA THR A 35 -3.37 -13.61 10.01
C THR A 35 -2.96 -12.16 9.73
N PRO A 36 -2.56 -11.83 8.48
CA PRO A 36 -2.12 -10.50 8.13
C PRO A 36 -3.18 -9.46 8.48
N THR A 37 -2.76 -8.43 9.21
CA THR A 37 -3.59 -7.28 9.58
C THR A 37 -2.89 -6.00 9.11
N PRO A 38 -3.41 -5.27 8.11
CA PRO A 38 -4.65 -5.46 7.36
C PRO A 38 -4.62 -6.70 6.44
N THR A 39 -5.78 -7.13 5.98
CA THR A 39 -5.89 -8.32 5.14
C THR A 39 -5.24 -8.11 3.76
N LEU A 40 -4.80 -9.19 3.11
CA LEU A 40 -4.26 -9.10 1.75
C LEU A 40 -5.29 -8.62 0.74
N VAL A 41 -6.58 -8.87 1.00
CA VAL A 41 -7.67 -8.37 0.17
C VAL A 41 -7.79 -6.85 0.28
N GLU A 42 -7.69 -6.28 1.47
CA GLU A 42 -7.70 -4.82 1.66
C GLU A 42 -6.50 -4.16 0.99
N LEU A 43 -5.30 -4.75 1.13
CA LEU A 43 -4.09 -4.24 0.48
C LEU A 43 -4.22 -4.28 -1.05
N LYS A 44 -4.71 -5.40 -1.59
CA LYS A 44 -4.97 -5.57 -3.03
C LYS A 44 -5.96 -4.55 -3.57
N ASN A 45 -7.10 -4.37 -2.89
CA ASN A 45 -8.11 -3.40 -3.30
C ASN A 45 -7.57 -1.96 -3.27
N GLY A 46 -6.79 -1.61 -2.24
CA GLY A 46 -6.12 -0.32 -2.15
C GLY A 46 -5.12 -0.08 -3.29
N ARG A 47 -4.30 -1.10 -3.61
CA ARG A 47 -3.35 -1.07 -4.72
C ARG A 47 -4.05 -0.84 -6.07
N GLU A 48 -5.10 -1.60 -6.36
CA GLU A 48 -5.87 -1.49 -7.61
C GLU A 48 -6.58 -0.13 -7.73
N ALA A 49 -7.09 0.41 -6.62
CA ALA A 49 -7.65 1.75 -6.58
C ALA A 49 -6.59 2.84 -6.87
N LEU A 50 -5.37 2.70 -6.33
CA LEU A 50 -4.28 3.62 -6.62
C LEU A 50 -3.83 3.54 -8.09
N GLU A 51 -3.72 2.34 -8.64
CA GLU A 51 -3.37 2.13 -10.06
C GLU A 51 -4.40 2.76 -11.01
N THR A 52 -5.68 2.60 -10.70
CA THR A 52 -6.78 3.26 -11.43
C THR A 52 -6.67 4.78 -11.33
N ALA A 53 -6.47 5.31 -10.12
CA ALA A 53 -6.39 6.76 -9.90
C ALA A 53 -5.14 7.39 -10.54
N ILE A 54 -4.03 6.66 -10.65
CA ILE A 54 -2.84 7.09 -11.41
C ILE A 54 -3.20 7.26 -12.89
N THR A 55 -3.88 6.28 -13.46
CA THR A 55 -4.31 6.30 -14.87
C THR A 55 -5.30 7.45 -15.13
N GLU A 56 -6.28 7.64 -14.26
CA GLU A 56 -7.26 8.71 -14.37
C GLU A 56 -6.64 10.11 -14.23
N ALA A 57 -5.68 10.26 -13.32
CA ALA A 57 -4.98 11.53 -13.10
C ALA A 57 -3.96 11.87 -14.21
N ALA A 58 -3.70 10.98 -15.17
CA ALA A 58 -2.76 11.22 -16.27
C ALA A 58 -3.11 12.47 -17.09
N GLY A 59 -4.39 12.82 -17.18
CA GLY A 59 -4.87 14.03 -17.85
C GLY A 59 -4.67 15.33 -17.07
N GLY A 60 -4.15 15.30 -15.84
CA GLY A 60 -3.85 16.49 -15.04
C GLY A 60 -5.05 17.20 -14.42
N ASP A 61 -6.25 16.64 -14.55
CA ASP A 61 -7.46 17.18 -13.90
C ASP A 61 -7.27 17.23 -12.37
N HIS A 62 -7.41 18.42 -11.78
CA HIS A 62 -7.22 18.67 -10.36
C HIS A 62 -8.05 17.72 -9.48
N ALA A 63 -9.29 17.41 -9.87
CA ALA A 63 -10.14 16.50 -9.10
C ALA A 63 -9.60 15.06 -9.11
N LYS A 64 -9.07 14.62 -10.26
CA LYS A 64 -8.47 13.28 -10.41
C LYS A 64 -7.11 13.19 -9.73
N VAL A 65 -6.30 14.25 -9.78
CA VAL A 65 -5.05 14.36 -9.03
C VAL A 65 -5.32 14.26 -7.53
N PHE A 66 -6.36 14.93 -7.03
CA PHE A 66 -6.77 14.81 -5.64
C PHE A 66 -7.25 13.40 -5.29
N ALA A 67 -8.04 12.76 -6.16
CA ALA A 67 -8.45 11.36 -5.99
C ALA A 67 -7.24 10.41 -5.90
N ARG A 68 -6.22 10.61 -6.75
CA ARG A 68 -4.95 9.86 -6.70
C ARG A 68 -4.23 10.07 -5.37
N GLN A 69 -4.11 11.30 -4.88
CA GLN A 69 -3.48 11.58 -3.59
C GLN A 69 -4.22 10.91 -2.43
N LYS A 70 -5.56 10.88 -2.47
CA LYS A 70 -6.37 10.17 -1.47
C LYS A 70 -6.16 8.66 -1.52
N ALA A 71 -6.12 8.08 -2.72
CA ALA A 71 -5.82 6.66 -2.91
C ALA A 71 -4.39 6.32 -2.44
N GLU A 72 -3.44 7.20 -2.70
CA GLU A 72 -2.05 7.06 -2.26
C GLU A 72 -1.95 7.05 -0.72
N ALA A 73 -2.63 7.97 -0.05
CA ALA A 73 -2.67 8.00 1.41
C ALA A 73 -3.32 6.74 2.01
N ALA A 74 -4.31 6.15 1.33
CA ALA A 74 -4.94 4.91 1.77
C ALA A 74 -3.96 3.72 1.66
N VAL A 75 -3.22 3.60 0.56
CA VAL A 75 -2.17 2.57 0.40
C VAL A 75 -1.05 2.77 1.41
N ASP A 76 -0.66 4.02 1.71
CA ASP A 76 0.33 4.32 2.73
C ASP A 76 -0.09 3.81 4.12
N ASP A 77 -1.34 4.03 4.52
CA ASP A 77 -1.87 3.54 5.79
C ASP A 77 -1.86 2.01 5.85
N LEU A 78 -2.31 1.34 4.77
CA LEU A 78 -2.33 -0.11 4.70
C LEU A 78 -0.92 -0.71 4.81
N LEU A 79 0.05 -0.16 4.07
CA LEU A 79 1.45 -0.62 4.11
C LEU A 79 2.10 -0.37 5.48
N VAL A 80 1.80 0.76 6.12
CA VAL A 80 2.27 1.06 7.49
C VAL A 80 1.68 0.07 8.50
N ARG A 81 0.38 -0.19 8.44
CA ARG A 81 -0.27 -1.13 9.36
C ARG A 81 0.24 -2.55 9.16
N MET A 82 0.49 -2.96 7.92
CA MET A 82 1.11 -4.26 7.62
C MET A 82 2.53 -4.36 8.20
N ALA A 83 3.35 -3.31 8.02
CA ALA A 83 4.69 -3.29 8.58
C ALA A 83 4.69 -3.34 10.12
N LEU A 84 3.70 -2.69 10.76
CA LEU A 84 3.51 -2.75 12.21
C LEU A 84 3.10 -4.16 12.67
N TYR A 85 2.18 -4.81 11.96
CA TYR A 85 1.80 -6.19 12.24
C TYR A 85 3.02 -7.12 12.16
N VAL A 86 3.77 -7.09 11.06
CA VAL A 86 4.98 -7.89 10.88
C VAL A 86 5.99 -7.62 12.00
N SER A 87 6.19 -6.36 12.36
CA SER A 87 7.12 -5.98 13.44
C SER A 87 6.69 -6.49 14.82
N ASN A 88 5.39 -6.56 15.09
CA ASN A 88 4.85 -7.04 16.37
C ASN A 88 4.78 -8.56 16.44
N THR A 89 4.56 -9.25 15.32
CA THR A 89 4.50 -10.72 15.27
C THR A 89 5.89 -11.36 15.25
N ALA A 90 6.89 -10.67 14.68
CA ALA A 90 8.27 -11.15 14.65
C ALA A 90 9.10 -10.77 15.91
N ALA A 91 8.50 -10.08 16.88
CA ALA A 91 9.12 -9.69 18.16
C ALA A 91 8.85 -10.73 19.25
#